data_AF-U6LZ23-F1
#
_entry.id   AF-U6LZ23-F1
#
_cell.length_a   1.000
_cell.length_b   1.000
_cell.length_c   1.000
_cell.angle_alpha   90.00
_cell.angle_beta   90.00
_cell.angle_gamma   90.00
#
_symmetry.space_group_name_H-M   'P 1'
#
loop_
_entity.id
_entity.type
_entity.pdbx_description
1 polymer ?
#
loop_
_entity_poly.entity_id
_entity_poly.type
_entity_poly.pdbx_seq_one_letter_code
_entity_poly.pdbx_strand_id
1 'polypeptide(L)'
;MASNPFSPYWDDIEGNMTSAHKEQQTEYLEDLYGVGRSSVNNYSRGYLAAKEKETVNKAGMETGQRMQGMSLYYAWRETPVSFDLLLLIKEGIISQYIEPILTPKSFKLNILGKTVLEDHFVYTMDASAGPNWTMTEAATKHKPIPREELEALLSKAVPVPSKTALLDGPTALSSSSSSSSSSSSATVPHPHTGLPIPRGFVIQEVFKELPDTINDINELSVHPAIQFNFHKARSSRGMWGSCFVSI
;
A
#
# COMPACT_ATOMS: atom_id res chain seq x y z
N MET A 1 17.58 -1.92 -3.45
CA MET A 1 18.91 -1.60 -2.87
C MET A 1 18.71 -1.39 -1.39
N ALA A 2 19.61 -1.90 -0.54
CA ALA A 2 19.44 -1.88 0.91
C ALA A 2 19.56 -0.44 1.45
N SER A 3 18.44 0.17 1.80
CA SER A 3 18.37 1.50 2.44
C SER A 3 18.50 1.39 3.96
N ASN A 4 19.43 0.56 4.43
CA ASN A 4 19.55 0.18 5.83
C ASN A 4 20.93 0.57 6.39
N PRO A 5 21.01 1.50 7.37
CA PRO A 5 22.27 1.85 8.02
C PRO A 5 22.94 0.70 8.77
N PHE A 6 22.19 -0.37 9.05
CA PHE A 6 22.73 -1.57 9.69
C PHE A 6 23.22 -2.63 8.68
N SER A 7 23.01 -2.41 7.37
CA SER A 7 23.46 -3.35 6.34
C SER A 7 24.98 -3.51 6.35
N PRO A 8 25.51 -4.74 6.17
CA PRO A 8 26.95 -4.96 6.01
C PRO A 8 27.59 -4.19 4.84
N TYR A 9 26.80 -3.75 3.86
CA TYR A 9 27.23 -2.97 2.71
C TYR A 9 26.92 -1.48 2.84
N TRP A 10 26.55 -1.03 4.03
CA TRP A 10 26.09 0.34 4.25
C TRP A 10 27.15 1.36 3.86
N ASP A 11 28.39 1.20 4.30
CA ASP A 11 29.47 2.16 4.03
C ASP A 11 29.72 2.34 2.52
N ASP A 12 29.65 1.25 1.75
CA ASP A 12 29.80 1.25 0.28
C ASP A 12 28.62 1.95 -0.41
N ILE A 13 27.40 1.76 0.10
CA ILE A 13 26.20 2.39 -0.45
C ILE A 13 26.16 3.86 -0.07
N GLU A 14 26.46 4.19 1.18
CA GLU A 14 26.48 5.55 1.71
C GLU A 14 27.52 6.42 0.98
N GLY A 15 28.69 5.88 0.66
CA GLY A 15 29.69 6.58 -0.16
C GLY A 15 29.19 6.95 -1.55
N ASN A 16 28.26 6.18 -2.10
CA ASN A 16 27.70 6.38 -3.44
C ASN A 16 26.36 7.13 -3.46
N MET A 17 25.78 7.45 -2.29
CA MET A 17 24.54 8.21 -2.19
C MET A 17 24.75 9.70 -2.36
N THR A 18 23.81 10.35 -3.06
CA THR A 18 23.76 11.82 -3.12
C THR A 18 23.40 12.40 -1.75
N SER A 19 23.81 13.65 -1.48
CA SER A 19 23.43 14.36 -0.25
C SER A 19 21.92 14.39 -0.01
N ALA A 20 21.14 14.57 -1.08
CA ALA A 20 19.68 14.54 -1.03
C ALA A 20 19.11 13.18 -0.58
N HIS A 21 19.70 12.07 -1.02
CA HIS A 21 19.28 10.73 -0.56
C HIS A 21 19.61 10.49 0.91
N LYS A 22 20.76 11.00 1.38
CA LYS A 22 21.15 10.92 2.79
C LYS A 22 20.18 11.69 3.67
N GLU A 23 19.88 12.94 3.31
CA GLU A 23 18.90 13.79 4.02
C GLU A 23 17.52 13.11 4.08
N GLN A 24 17.02 12.60 2.95
CA GLN A 24 15.74 11.90 2.89
C GLN A 24 15.69 10.67 3.81
N GLN A 25 16.81 9.93 3.90
CA GLN A 25 16.89 8.76 4.76
C GLN A 25 16.97 9.12 6.24
N THR A 26 17.70 10.17 6.60
CA THR A 26 17.76 10.68 7.97
C THR A 26 16.38 11.15 8.42
N GLU A 27 15.69 11.96 7.61
CA GLU A 27 14.33 12.42 7.90
C GLU A 27 13.36 11.25 8.09
N TYR A 28 13.43 10.23 7.22
CA TYR A 28 12.59 9.03 7.33
C TYR A 28 12.83 8.27 8.63
N LEU A 29 14.09 8.11 9.05
CA LEU A 29 14.43 7.40 10.30
C LEU A 29 14.05 8.21 11.54
N GLU A 30 14.26 9.51 11.55
CA GLU A 30 13.80 10.40 12.64
C GLU A 30 12.28 10.30 12.82
N ASP A 31 11.55 10.33 11.70
CA ASP A 31 10.12 10.04 11.68
C ASP A 31 9.85 8.63 12.21
N LEU A 32 10.54 7.59 11.73
CA LEU A 32 10.27 6.21 12.16
C LEU A 32 10.37 6.05 13.68
N TYR A 33 11.45 6.56 14.28
CA TYR A 33 11.69 6.49 15.72
C TYR A 33 10.95 7.54 16.56
N GLY A 34 10.23 8.48 15.92
CA GLY A 34 9.46 9.51 16.60
C GLY A 34 10.30 10.54 17.36
N VAL A 35 11.58 10.70 17.00
CA VAL A 35 12.47 11.68 17.62
C VAL A 35 12.03 13.09 17.17
N GLY A 36 11.51 13.90 18.10
CA GLY A 36 11.07 15.28 17.83
C GLY A 36 9.56 15.50 17.66
N ARG A 37 8.69 14.52 17.96
CA ARG A 37 7.24 14.65 17.74
C ARG A 37 6.51 15.47 18.82
N SER A 38 5.76 16.49 18.37
CA SER A 38 4.62 17.04 19.11
C SER A 38 3.39 16.13 18.94
N SER A 39 2.52 16.06 19.95
CA SER A 39 1.40 15.11 20.08
C SER A 39 0.26 15.21 19.04
N VAL A 40 0.47 15.88 17.91
CA VAL A 40 -0.54 16.12 16.86
C VAL A 40 -0.17 15.28 15.63
N ASN A 41 -0.36 13.96 15.73
CA ASN A 41 -0.01 13.03 14.66
C ASN A 41 -1.11 12.98 13.57
N ASN A 42 -0.91 13.77 12.51
CA ASN A 42 -1.75 13.81 11.29
C ASN A 42 -1.12 12.98 10.14
N TYR A 43 -0.83 11.70 10.37
CA TYR A 43 -0.28 10.81 9.35
C TYR A 43 -1.39 10.09 8.55
N SER A 44 -1.05 9.49 7.40
CA SER A 44 -2.01 8.68 6.61
C SER A 44 -2.65 7.59 7.46
N ARG A 45 -3.89 7.20 7.18
CA ARG A 45 -4.71 6.34 8.06
C ARG A 45 -4.11 4.97 8.36
N GLY A 46 -3.27 4.44 7.46
CA GLY A 46 -2.51 3.20 7.70
C GLY A 46 -1.42 3.34 8.77
N TYR A 47 -1.00 4.57 9.11
CA TYR A 47 0.07 4.85 10.06
C TYR A 47 -0.28 4.50 11.51
N LEU A 48 -1.52 4.77 11.95
CA LEU A 48 -1.95 4.52 13.33
C LEU A 48 -2.15 3.03 13.64
N ALA A 49 -2.37 2.21 12.61
CA ALA A 49 -2.48 0.75 12.71
C ALA A 49 -1.19 0.03 12.26
N ALA A 50 -0.21 0.76 11.72
CA ALA A 50 1.05 0.20 11.26
C ALA A 50 1.90 -0.20 12.45
N LYS A 51 2.44 -1.42 12.40
CA LYS A 51 3.46 -1.88 13.34
C LYS A 51 4.82 -1.63 12.70
N GLU A 52 5.67 -0.89 13.40
CA GLU A 52 7.11 -0.96 13.15
C GLU A 52 7.51 -2.42 13.33
N LYS A 53 8.20 -2.98 12.34
CA LYS A 53 8.83 -4.29 12.49
C LYS A 53 10.34 -4.15 12.35
N GLU A 54 11.04 -4.86 13.24
CA GLU A 54 12.49 -4.99 13.24
C GLU A 54 13.02 -5.49 11.88
N THR A 55 14.29 -5.21 11.66
CA THR A 55 15.05 -5.65 10.49
C THR A 55 14.90 -7.15 10.30
N VAL A 56 14.48 -7.57 9.10
CA VAL A 56 14.46 -9.00 8.75
C VAL A 56 15.66 -9.28 7.87
N ASN A 57 16.55 -10.11 8.40
CA ASN A 57 17.62 -10.75 7.65
C ASN A 57 17.03 -11.87 6.79
N LYS A 58 16.88 -11.60 5.49
CA LYS A 58 16.54 -12.64 4.51
C LYS A 58 17.75 -12.88 3.63
N ALA A 59 18.29 -14.11 3.67
CA ALA A 59 19.47 -14.52 2.90
C ALA A 59 20.75 -13.68 3.17
N GLY A 60 20.96 -13.23 4.41
CA GLY A 60 22.14 -12.44 4.81
C GLY A 60 22.07 -10.96 4.41
N MET A 61 20.98 -10.52 3.78
CA MET A 61 20.71 -9.13 3.46
C MET A 61 19.79 -8.56 4.53
N GLU A 62 20.32 -7.63 5.32
CA GLU A 62 19.52 -6.93 6.31
C GLU A 62 18.65 -5.88 5.63
N THR A 63 17.38 -6.23 5.45
CA THR A 63 16.36 -5.29 4.95
C THR A 63 16.04 -4.35 6.09
N GLY A 64 16.36 -3.07 5.93
CA GLY A 64 16.24 -2.03 6.96
C GLY A 64 14.87 -1.92 7.60
N GLN A 65 14.81 -1.13 8.67
CA GLN A 65 13.56 -0.89 9.36
C GLN A 65 12.51 -0.28 8.43
N ARG A 66 11.27 -0.72 8.62
CA ARG A 66 10.19 -0.54 7.64
C ARG A 66 8.87 -0.40 8.35
N MET A 67 7.99 0.38 7.73
CA MET A 67 6.59 0.45 8.12
C MET A 67 5.78 -0.52 7.27
N GLN A 68 4.83 -1.21 7.88
CA GLN A 68 3.90 -2.05 7.17
C GLN A 68 2.51 -1.95 7.78
N GLY A 69 1.51 -2.15 6.93
CA GLY A 69 0.12 -2.19 7.34
C GLY A 69 -0.66 -3.19 6.49
N MET A 70 -1.82 -3.56 7.01
CA MET A 70 -2.68 -4.57 6.42
C MET A 70 -4.11 -4.04 6.44
N SER A 71 -4.86 -4.40 5.41
CA SER A 71 -6.27 -4.08 5.23
C SER A 71 -6.99 -5.32 4.71
N LEU A 72 -8.29 -5.21 4.45
CA LEU A 72 -9.14 -6.35 4.11
C LEU A 72 -8.70 -7.09 2.84
N TYR A 73 -8.21 -6.37 1.82
CA TYR A 73 -7.88 -6.95 0.51
C TYR A 73 -6.40 -6.82 0.13
N TYR A 74 -5.61 -6.13 0.96
CA TYR A 74 -4.24 -5.81 0.62
C TYR A 74 -3.37 -5.61 1.85
N ALA A 75 -2.07 -5.78 1.65
CA ALA A 75 -1.04 -5.37 2.58
C ALA A 75 -0.10 -4.39 1.88
N TRP A 76 0.56 -3.57 2.68
CA TRP A 76 1.54 -2.63 2.18
C TRP A 76 2.76 -2.58 3.07
N ARG A 77 3.88 -2.19 2.47
CA ARG A 77 5.14 -1.97 3.14
C ARG A 77 5.82 -0.75 2.56
N GLU A 78 6.29 0.12 3.42
CA GLU A 78 7.01 1.33 3.06
C GLU A 78 8.48 1.22 3.47
N THR A 79 9.34 1.77 2.61
CA THR A 79 10.75 2.02 2.86
C THR A 79 11.06 3.50 2.58
N PRO A 80 12.27 4.01 2.89
CA PRO A 80 12.63 5.39 2.56
C PRO A 80 12.44 5.75 1.08
N VAL A 81 12.63 4.81 0.16
CA VAL A 81 12.68 5.07 -1.30
C VAL A 81 11.53 4.46 -2.11
N SER A 82 10.80 3.50 -1.54
CA SER A 82 9.74 2.79 -2.26
C SER A 82 8.58 2.38 -1.37
N PHE A 83 7.45 2.15 -2.01
CA PHE A 83 6.24 1.61 -1.43
C PHE A 83 5.88 0.30 -2.14
N ASP A 84 5.81 -0.78 -1.38
CA ASP A 84 5.33 -2.09 -1.83
C ASP A 84 3.85 -2.22 -1.49
N LEU A 85 3.05 -2.62 -2.47
CA LEU A 85 1.64 -2.97 -2.31
C LEU A 85 1.45 -4.43 -2.72
N LEU A 86 0.75 -5.21 -1.91
CA LEU A 86 0.40 -6.58 -2.21
C LEU A 86 -1.12 -6.73 -2.19
N LEU A 87 -1.71 -6.95 -3.36
CA LEU A 87 -3.15 -7.16 -3.54
C LEU A 87 -3.45 -8.66 -3.63
N LEU A 88 -4.25 -9.20 -2.72
CA LEU A 88 -4.70 -10.59 -2.80
C LEU A 88 -5.77 -10.73 -3.88
N ILE A 89 -5.53 -11.61 -4.86
CA ILE A 89 -6.44 -11.79 -5.99
C ILE A 89 -7.15 -13.14 -5.94
N LYS A 90 -8.28 -13.22 -6.62
CA LYS A 90 -8.97 -14.48 -6.84
C LYS A 90 -8.10 -15.45 -7.64
N GLU A 91 -8.18 -16.72 -7.27
CA GLU A 91 -7.45 -17.82 -7.92
C GLU A 91 -7.80 -17.91 -9.41
N GLY A 92 -6.80 -18.14 -10.26
CA GLY A 92 -6.97 -18.32 -11.70
C GLY A 92 -7.02 -17.02 -12.53
N ILE A 93 -6.90 -15.84 -11.90
CA ILE A 93 -6.58 -14.60 -12.64
C ILE A 93 -5.11 -14.65 -13.06
N ILE A 94 -4.85 -14.39 -14.35
CA ILE A 94 -3.52 -14.48 -14.95
C ILE A 94 -3.01 -13.11 -15.40
N SER A 95 -1.69 -13.01 -15.59
CA SER A 95 -1.01 -11.75 -15.93
C SER A 95 -1.51 -11.12 -17.23
N GLN A 96 -1.93 -11.91 -18.22
CA GLN A 96 -2.44 -11.42 -19.50
C GLN A 96 -3.74 -10.60 -19.37
N TYR A 97 -4.45 -10.73 -18.25
CA TYR A 97 -5.68 -9.98 -18.01
C TYR A 97 -5.43 -8.67 -17.27
N ILE A 98 -4.23 -8.47 -16.72
CA ILE A 98 -3.93 -7.39 -15.77
C ILE A 98 -3.23 -6.26 -16.50
N GLU A 99 -3.76 -5.06 -16.34
CA GLU A 99 -3.19 -3.83 -16.88
C GLU A 99 -3.19 -2.74 -15.79
N PRO A 100 -2.05 -2.53 -15.11
CA PRO A 100 -1.91 -1.45 -14.14
C PRO A 100 -1.56 -0.14 -14.84
N ILE A 101 -2.20 0.94 -14.40
CA ILE A 101 -1.98 2.30 -14.87
C ILE A 101 -1.52 3.13 -13.68
N LEU A 102 -0.32 3.70 -13.79
CA LEU A 102 0.28 4.56 -12.78
C LEU A 102 0.37 5.98 -13.30
N THR A 103 -0.12 6.93 -12.51
CA THR A 103 0.17 8.35 -12.68
C THR A 103 0.87 8.86 -11.43
N PRO A 104 1.47 10.07 -11.45
CA PRO A 104 2.10 10.63 -10.26
C PRO A 104 1.15 10.81 -9.07
N LYS A 105 -0.17 10.84 -9.27
CA LYS A 105 -1.17 11.09 -8.23
C LYS A 105 -2.25 10.01 -8.08
N SER A 106 -2.24 8.99 -8.93
CA SER A 106 -3.26 7.95 -8.90
C SER A 106 -2.72 6.61 -9.38
N PHE A 107 -3.36 5.56 -8.91
CA PHE A 107 -3.15 4.20 -9.37
C PHE A 107 -4.48 3.62 -9.81
N LYS A 108 -4.49 2.96 -10.97
CA LYS A 108 -5.63 2.17 -11.44
C LYS A 108 -5.16 0.76 -11.78
N LEU A 109 -5.97 -0.22 -11.40
CA LEU A 109 -5.79 -1.60 -11.84
C LEU A 109 -6.94 -1.96 -12.76
N ASN A 110 -6.64 -2.27 -14.02
CA ASN A 110 -7.60 -2.82 -14.95
C ASN A 110 -7.44 -4.34 -15.03
N ILE A 111 -8.58 -5.04 -15.08
CA ILE A 111 -8.64 -6.46 -15.41
C ILE A 111 -9.59 -6.62 -16.58
N LEU A 112 -9.12 -7.19 -17.68
CA LEU A 112 -9.85 -7.29 -18.96
C LEU A 112 -10.45 -5.95 -19.42
N GLY A 113 -9.70 -4.86 -19.26
CA GLY A 113 -10.13 -3.51 -19.65
C GLY A 113 -11.15 -2.85 -18.70
N LYS A 114 -11.61 -3.53 -17.64
CA LYS A 114 -12.45 -2.92 -16.59
C LYS A 114 -11.59 -2.51 -15.41
N THR A 115 -11.72 -1.27 -14.96
CA THR A 115 -11.06 -0.78 -13.73
C THR A 115 -11.66 -1.47 -12.51
N VAL A 116 -10.86 -2.27 -11.81
CA VAL A 116 -11.24 -2.99 -10.60
C VAL A 116 -10.75 -2.32 -9.32
N LEU A 117 -9.75 -1.45 -9.44
CA LEU A 117 -9.20 -0.66 -8.36
C LEU A 117 -8.85 0.71 -8.91
N GLU A 118 -9.25 1.75 -8.22
CA GLU A 118 -8.73 3.10 -8.44
C GLU A 118 -8.55 3.77 -7.09
N ASP A 119 -7.39 4.36 -6.85
CA ASP A 119 -7.20 5.24 -5.71
C ASP A 119 -6.12 6.30 -5.99
N HIS A 120 -6.08 7.30 -5.12
CA HIS A 120 -5.19 8.43 -5.20
C HIS A 120 -4.08 8.33 -4.17
N PHE A 121 -2.90 8.77 -4.58
CA PHE A 121 -1.78 8.87 -3.67
C PHE A 121 -1.87 10.17 -2.86
N VAL A 122 -1.59 10.07 -1.56
CA VAL A 122 -1.42 11.24 -0.70
C VAL A 122 -0.27 12.11 -1.23
N TYR A 123 0.84 11.47 -1.61
CA TYR A 123 2.04 12.12 -2.11
C TYR A 123 2.33 11.74 -3.57
N THR A 124 3.24 12.46 -4.21
CA THR A 124 3.56 12.24 -5.62
C THR A 124 4.48 11.03 -5.81
N MET A 125 4.10 10.12 -6.71
CA MET A 125 4.91 8.97 -7.12
C MET A 125 5.76 9.27 -8.34
N ASP A 126 6.90 8.59 -8.45
CA ASP A 126 7.63 8.53 -9.71
C ASP A 126 6.90 7.56 -10.66
N ALA A 127 6.29 8.11 -11.70
CA ALA A 127 5.58 7.36 -12.72
C ALA A 127 6.38 7.24 -14.03
N SER A 128 7.62 7.73 -14.09
CA SER A 128 8.40 7.82 -15.33
C SER A 128 8.68 6.46 -15.98
N ALA A 129 8.89 5.42 -15.18
CA ALA A 129 9.11 4.05 -15.63
C ALA A 129 7.81 3.21 -15.71
N GLY A 130 6.66 3.77 -15.33
CA GLY A 130 5.43 3.02 -15.14
C GLY A 130 5.41 2.15 -13.87
N PRO A 131 4.34 1.38 -13.64
CA PRO A 131 4.22 0.51 -12.47
C PRO A 131 5.12 -0.73 -12.61
N ASN A 132 6.02 -0.96 -11.64
CA ASN A 132 6.74 -2.22 -11.51
C ASN A 132 5.87 -3.21 -10.74
N TRP A 133 5.59 -4.38 -11.33
CA TRP A 133 4.73 -5.37 -10.69
C TRP A 133 5.08 -6.80 -11.06
N THR A 134 4.70 -7.74 -10.17
CA THR A 134 4.87 -9.18 -10.34
C THR A 134 3.67 -9.92 -9.74
N MET A 135 3.45 -11.17 -10.17
CA MET A 135 2.49 -12.07 -9.52
C MET A 135 3.24 -13.05 -8.63
N THR A 136 2.62 -13.43 -7.51
CA THR A 136 3.17 -14.49 -6.65
C THR A 136 3.16 -15.83 -7.38
N GLU A 137 4.11 -16.70 -7.04
CA GLU A 137 4.17 -18.05 -7.60
C GLU A 137 2.86 -18.82 -7.35
N ALA A 138 2.23 -18.60 -6.20
CA ALA A 138 0.93 -19.17 -5.86
C ALA A 138 -0.15 -18.85 -6.90
N ALA A 139 -0.19 -17.62 -7.43
CA ALA A 139 -1.17 -17.25 -8.46
C ALA A 139 -1.01 -18.06 -9.75
N THR A 140 0.22 -18.46 -10.08
CA THR A 140 0.54 -19.19 -11.31
C THR A 140 0.20 -20.69 -11.25
N LYS A 141 -0.07 -21.23 -10.06
CA LYS A 141 -0.36 -22.67 -9.85
C LYS A 141 -1.81 -23.04 -10.17
N HIS A 142 -2.71 -22.07 -10.21
CA HIS A 142 -4.13 -22.31 -10.44
C HIS A 142 -4.47 -22.35 -11.93
N LYS A 143 -5.46 -23.16 -12.30
CA LYS A 143 -5.98 -23.18 -13.66
C LYS A 143 -6.56 -21.79 -14.01
N PRO A 144 -6.22 -21.20 -15.16
CA PRO A 144 -6.76 -19.90 -15.55
C PRO A 144 -8.29 -19.91 -15.62
N ILE A 145 -8.93 -18.87 -15.08
CA ILE A 145 -10.36 -18.64 -15.28
C ILE A 145 -10.58 -18.31 -16.78
N PRO A 146 -11.54 -18.96 -17.45
CA PRO A 146 -11.91 -18.61 -18.81
C PRO A 146 -12.29 -17.13 -18.91
N ARG A 147 -11.84 -16.48 -19.98
CA ARG A 147 -12.08 -15.04 -20.20
C ARG A 147 -13.57 -14.67 -20.04
N GLU A 148 -14.46 -15.46 -20.63
CA GLU A 148 -15.92 -15.25 -20.58
C GLU A 148 -16.49 -15.28 -19.15
N GLU A 149 -15.98 -16.18 -18.31
CA GLU A 149 -16.41 -16.28 -16.91
C GLU A 149 -15.92 -15.07 -16.11
N LEU A 150 -14.70 -14.60 -16.37
CA LEU A 150 -14.17 -13.40 -15.72
C LEU A 150 -14.91 -12.13 -16.17
N GLU A 151 -15.25 -12.01 -17.45
CA GLU A 151 -16.10 -10.92 -17.97
C GLU A 151 -17.51 -10.95 -17.35
N ALA A 152 -18.08 -12.14 -17.16
CA ALA A 152 -19.37 -12.30 -16.48
C ALA A 152 -19.31 -11.91 -14.99
N LEU A 153 -18.20 -12.21 -14.29
CA LEU A 153 -17.97 -11.74 -12.93
C LEU A 153 -17.85 -10.21 -12.89
N LEU A 154 -16.99 -9.66 -13.74
CA LEU A 154 -16.74 -8.23 -13.81
C LEU A 154 -18.01 -7.44 -14.16
N SER A 155 -18.86 -7.92 -15.08
CA SER A 155 -20.10 -7.23 -15.47
C SER A 155 -21.15 -7.14 -14.35
N LYS A 156 -21.21 -8.15 -13.47
CA LYS A 156 -22.14 -8.18 -12.32
C LYS A 156 -21.62 -7.40 -11.12
N ALA A 157 -20.32 -7.17 -11.06
CA ALA A 157 -19.67 -6.61 -9.90
C ALA A 157 -19.96 -5.10 -9.75
N VAL A 158 -20.34 -4.69 -8.55
CA VAL A 158 -20.70 -3.32 -8.21
C VAL A 158 -19.49 -2.61 -7.61
N PRO A 159 -19.05 -1.46 -8.15
CA PRO A 159 -17.99 -0.68 -7.54
C PRO A 159 -18.43 -0.23 -6.14
N VAL A 160 -17.70 -0.67 -5.12
CA VAL A 160 -17.92 -0.21 -3.75
C VAL A 160 -16.92 0.93 -3.50
N PRO A 161 -17.38 2.12 -3.07
CA PRO A 161 -16.44 3.15 -2.64
C PRO A 161 -15.58 2.56 -1.54
N SER A 162 -14.25 2.73 -1.64
CA SER A 162 -13.32 2.09 -0.71
C SER A 162 -13.68 2.51 0.71
N LYS A 163 -14.33 1.59 1.43
CA LYS A 163 -14.81 1.83 2.78
C LYS A 163 -13.60 1.69 3.68
N THR A 164 -13.52 2.57 4.66
CA THR A 164 -12.38 2.58 5.56
C THR A 164 -12.45 1.41 6.52
N ALA A 165 -11.78 0.32 6.13
CA ALA A 165 -11.61 -0.86 6.95
C ALA A 165 -10.58 -0.53 8.05
N LEU A 166 -11.08 0.03 9.15
CA LEU A 166 -10.40 -0.08 10.42
C LEU A 166 -10.59 -1.53 10.91
N LEU A 167 -9.50 -2.25 11.14
CA LEU A 167 -9.51 -3.30 12.15
C LEU A 167 -9.66 -2.58 13.49
N ASP A 168 -10.83 -2.69 14.10
CA ASP A 168 -11.10 -2.14 15.43
C ASP A 168 -10.10 -2.73 16.44
N GLY A 169 -9.19 -1.88 16.93
CA GLY A 169 -8.38 -2.19 18.11
C GLY A 169 -9.26 -2.26 19.37
N PRO A 170 -8.87 -3.03 20.39
CA PRO A 170 -9.75 -3.32 21.51
C PRO A 170 -9.92 -2.11 22.42
N THR A 171 -11.19 -1.74 22.63
CA THR A 171 -11.76 -1.11 23.84
C THR A 171 -11.17 0.24 24.30
N ALA A 172 -11.94 1.31 24.06
CA ALA A 172 -12.13 2.37 25.04
C ALA A 172 -13.62 2.77 25.05
N LEU A 173 -14.24 2.59 26.22
CA LEU A 173 -15.65 2.83 26.47
C LEU A 173 -16.06 4.30 26.29
N SER A 174 -17.33 4.44 25.92
CA SER A 174 -18.26 5.54 26.23
C SER A 174 -18.17 6.83 25.39
N SER A 175 -19.16 7.01 24.51
CA SER A 175 -20.38 7.81 24.81
C SER A 175 -20.88 8.60 23.59
N SER A 176 -22.20 8.70 23.54
CA SER A 176 -23.03 9.55 22.68
C SER A 176 -23.30 9.07 21.25
N SER A 177 -24.53 8.58 21.12
CA SER A 177 -25.34 8.53 19.92
C SER A 177 -25.37 9.88 19.19
N SER A 178 -24.92 9.89 17.94
CA SER A 178 -25.43 10.81 16.93
C SER A 178 -25.59 10.06 15.62
N SER A 179 -26.84 9.68 15.34
CA SER A 179 -27.32 9.38 14.00
C SER A 179 -27.05 10.59 13.10
N SER A 180 -25.95 10.56 12.37
CA SER A 180 -25.69 11.47 11.27
C SER A 180 -25.82 10.71 9.97
N SER A 181 -26.87 11.06 9.24
CA SER A 181 -27.11 10.71 7.84
C SER A 181 -25.82 10.79 7.04
N SER A 182 -25.39 9.64 6.52
CA SER A 182 -24.16 9.46 5.75
C SER A 182 -24.24 10.21 4.42
N SER A 183 -23.89 11.50 4.45
CA SER A 183 -23.38 12.21 3.29
C SER A 183 -22.04 11.56 2.93
N SER A 184 -22.05 10.60 2.01
CA SER A 184 -20.84 10.00 1.45
C SER A 184 -20.10 11.07 0.63
N SER A 185 -19.29 11.89 1.30
CA SER A 185 -18.43 12.87 0.63
C SER A 185 -17.59 12.13 -0.42
N ALA A 186 -17.62 12.62 -1.66
CA ALA A 186 -16.85 12.09 -2.79
C ALA A 186 -15.33 12.29 -2.62
N THR A 187 -14.92 13.01 -1.58
CA THR A 187 -13.52 13.36 -1.30
C THR A 187 -13.17 13.13 0.17
N VAL A 188 -11.88 12.93 0.45
CA VAL A 188 -11.26 12.86 1.77
C VAL A 188 -10.25 14.00 1.89
N PRO A 189 -10.17 14.71 3.02
CA PRO A 189 -9.15 15.75 3.21
C PRO A 189 -7.75 15.13 3.27
N HIS A 190 -6.80 15.75 2.57
CA HIS A 190 -5.38 15.41 2.62
C HIS A 190 -4.86 15.59 4.06
N PRO A 191 -4.09 14.63 4.60
CA PRO A 191 -3.66 14.63 6.01
C PRO A 191 -2.89 15.90 6.43
N HIS A 192 -2.02 16.42 5.56
CA HIS A 192 -1.24 17.63 5.85
C HIS A 192 -1.83 18.95 5.34
N THR A 193 -2.44 18.97 4.16
CA THR A 193 -2.87 20.22 3.52
C THR A 193 -4.36 20.50 3.71
N GLY A 194 -5.15 19.53 4.18
CA GLY A 194 -6.61 19.62 4.28
C GLY A 194 -7.33 19.68 2.92
N LEU A 195 -6.58 19.67 1.80
CA LEU A 195 -7.15 19.76 0.47
C LEU A 195 -7.96 18.49 0.13
N PRO A 196 -9.11 18.62 -0.55
CA PRO A 196 -9.93 17.46 -0.89
C PRO A 196 -9.23 16.58 -1.94
N ILE A 197 -9.08 15.29 -1.65
CA ILE A 197 -8.61 14.26 -2.56
C ILE A 197 -9.79 13.34 -2.92
N PRO A 198 -10.00 12.96 -4.20
CA PRO A 198 -11.09 12.07 -4.57
C PRO A 198 -10.98 10.70 -3.88
N ARG A 199 -12.13 10.10 -3.56
CA ARG A 199 -12.17 8.73 -3.05
C ARG A 199 -11.99 7.73 -4.17
N GLY A 200 -11.17 6.73 -3.89
CA GLY A 200 -11.04 5.53 -4.70
C GLY A 200 -12.25 4.58 -4.57
N PHE A 201 -12.22 3.54 -5.39
CA PHE A 201 -13.17 2.43 -5.32
C PHE A 201 -12.47 1.10 -5.56
N VAL A 202 -13.14 0.02 -5.13
CA VAL A 202 -12.70 -1.35 -5.33
C VAL A 202 -13.87 -2.22 -5.78
N ILE A 203 -13.59 -3.14 -6.70
CA ILE A 203 -14.48 -4.24 -7.08
C ILE A 203 -14.04 -5.48 -6.30
N GLN A 204 -14.73 -5.77 -5.21
CA GLN A 204 -14.32 -6.74 -4.20
C GLN A 204 -14.28 -8.18 -4.72
N GLU A 205 -15.11 -8.51 -5.70
CA GLU A 205 -15.31 -9.85 -6.25
C GLU A 205 -14.07 -10.44 -6.94
N VAL A 206 -13.10 -9.58 -7.23
CA VAL A 206 -11.84 -9.93 -7.91
C VAL A 206 -10.70 -10.12 -6.90
N PHE A 207 -10.88 -9.67 -5.66
CA PHE A 207 -9.91 -9.75 -4.59
C PHE A 207 -10.28 -10.85 -3.60
N LYS A 208 -9.27 -11.39 -2.93
CA LYS A 208 -9.44 -12.34 -1.83
C LYS A 208 -9.22 -11.60 -0.52
N GLU A 209 -10.06 -11.88 0.47
CA GLU A 209 -9.89 -11.29 1.80
C GLU A 209 -8.63 -11.82 2.48
N LEU A 210 -7.99 -10.94 3.22
CA LEU A 210 -6.83 -11.28 4.03
C LEU A 210 -7.24 -12.21 5.18
N PRO A 211 -6.55 -13.33 5.39
CA PRO A 211 -6.78 -14.16 6.57
C PRO A 211 -6.40 -13.40 7.85
N ASP A 212 -7.27 -13.39 8.85
CA ASP A 212 -7.09 -12.71 10.14
C ASP A 212 -5.83 -13.16 10.92
N THR A 213 -5.28 -14.32 10.59
CA THR A 213 -4.12 -14.92 11.25
C THR A 213 -2.78 -14.35 10.77
N ILE A 214 -2.75 -13.65 9.64
CA ILE A 214 -1.51 -13.19 9.04
C ILE A 214 -1.08 -11.88 9.70
N ASN A 215 0.19 -11.83 10.10
CA ASN A 215 0.77 -10.64 10.75
C ASN A 215 1.98 -10.09 9.97
N ASP A 216 2.36 -10.72 8.86
CA ASP A 216 3.51 -10.32 8.05
C ASP A 216 3.20 -10.36 6.55
N ILE A 217 3.61 -9.31 5.83
CA ILE A 217 3.47 -9.25 4.38
C ILE A 217 4.25 -10.37 3.68
N ASN A 218 5.31 -10.89 4.30
CA ASN A 218 6.09 -11.99 3.74
C ASN A 218 5.34 -13.33 3.83
N GLU A 219 4.42 -13.50 4.77
CA GLU A 219 3.57 -14.70 4.85
C GLU A 219 2.54 -14.71 3.71
N LEU A 220 2.18 -13.54 3.17
CA LEU A 220 1.23 -13.44 2.06
C LEU A 220 1.78 -13.96 0.72
N SER A 221 3.08 -14.23 0.60
CA SER A 221 3.65 -14.75 -0.64
C SER A 221 3.15 -16.14 -1.03
N VAL A 222 2.57 -16.89 -0.08
CA VAL A 222 1.96 -18.21 -0.35
C VAL A 222 0.56 -18.11 -0.95
N HIS A 223 -0.03 -16.91 -0.96
CA HIS A 223 -1.35 -16.68 -1.52
C HIS A 223 -1.27 -16.07 -2.93
N PRO A 224 -2.26 -16.32 -3.79
CA PRO A 224 -2.39 -15.64 -5.08
C PRO A 224 -2.49 -14.13 -4.87
N ALA A 225 -1.48 -13.39 -5.31
CA ALA A 225 -1.42 -11.95 -5.13
C ALA A 225 -0.65 -11.27 -6.27
N ILE A 226 -0.93 -9.98 -6.44
CA ILE A 226 -0.16 -9.08 -7.29
C ILE A 226 0.66 -8.17 -6.37
N GLN A 227 1.97 -8.16 -6.57
CA GLN A 227 2.87 -7.26 -5.89
C GLN A 227 3.21 -6.09 -6.81
N PHE A 228 2.97 -4.87 -6.33
CA PHE A 228 3.42 -3.63 -6.96
C PHE A 228 4.54 -3.03 -6.13
N ASN A 229 5.56 -2.51 -6.81
CA ASN A 229 6.58 -1.67 -6.21
C ASN A 229 6.52 -0.29 -6.87
N PHE A 230 6.25 0.71 -6.06
CA PHE A 230 6.18 2.10 -6.49
C PHE A 230 7.36 2.87 -5.91
N HIS A 231 8.07 3.63 -6.75
CA HIS A 231 9.16 4.47 -6.30
C HIS A 231 8.63 5.83 -5.87
N LYS A 232 9.10 6.31 -4.72
CA LYS A 232 8.76 7.66 -4.28
C LYS A 232 9.50 8.67 -5.17
N ALA A 233 8.84 9.78 -5.50
CA ALA A 233 9.50 10.85 -6.25
C ALA A 233 10.66 11.46 -5.45
N ARG A 234 11.68 12.02 -6.11
CA ARG A 234 12.82 12.66 -5.40
C ARG A 234 12.44 13.81 -4.47
N SER A 235 11.28 14.43 -4.70
CA SER A 235 10.71 15.47 -3.84
C SER A 235 9.95 14.92 -2.64
N SER A 236 9.82 13.61 -2.51
CA SER A 236 9.20 12.97 -1.35
C SER A 236 10.09 13.10 -0.12
N ARG A 237 9.49 13.50 0.99
CA ARG A 237 10.13 13.57 2.30
C ARG A 237 9.29 12.82 3.33
N GLY A 238 9.95 12.33 4.38
CA GLY A 238 9.33 11.68 5.54
C GLY A 238 8.66 10.32 5.28
N MET A 239 8.06 9.81 6.35
CA MET A 239 7.21 8.61 6.32
C MET A 239 5.79 8.94 5.87
N TRP A 240 5.20 8.09 5.05
CA TRP A 240 3.88 8.33 4.46
C TRP A 240 2.76 7.54 5.14
N GLY A 241 3.04 6.31 5.61
CA GLY A 241 1.99 5.36 5.97
C GLY A 241 1.32 4.78 4.71
N SER A 242 0.04 4.35 4.78
CA SER A 242 -0.68 3.91 3.58
C SER A 242 -0.60 5.00 2.51
N CYS A 243 -0.09 4.68 1.33
CA CYS A 243 0.05 5.66 0.25
C CYS A 243 -1.31 6.06 -0.33
N PHE A 244 -2.34 5.24 -0.08
CA PHE A 244 -3.69 5.43 -0.55
C PHE A 244 -4.55 6.20 0.44
N VAL A 245 -5.48 6.97 -0.13
CA VAL A 245 -6.38 7.83 0.64
C VAL A 245 -7.59 7.05 1.16
N SER A 246 -8.03 6.04 0.41
CA SER A 246 -9.35 5.41 0.59
C SER A 246 -9.26 3.91 0.87
N ILE A 247 -8.21 3.29 0.35
CA ILE A 247 -7.90 1.87 0.45
C ILE A 247 -6.93 1.67 1.60
#